data_AF-A0A835S091-F1
#
_entry.id   AF-A0A835S091-F1
#
_cell.length_a   1.000
_cell.length_b   1.000
_cell.length_c   1.000
_cell.angle_alpha   90.00
_cell.angle_beta   90.00
_cell.angle_gamma   90.00
#
_symmetry.space_group_name_H-M   'P 1'
#
loop_
_entity.id
_entity.type
_entity.pdbx_description
1 polymer ?
#
loop_
_entity_poly.entity_id
_entity_poly.type
_entity_poly.pdbx_seq_one_letter_code
_entity_poly.pdbx_strand_id
1 'polypeptide(L)'
;MAVKKAITALKKGAYLLKYGRRGKPKFCPFRLSNDESVLIWFSGKEEKHLKLNHVTRIMPGQRTQIFQRYPRPEKECQSFSLIYSNRTLDLICKDKDEAEVWFAGLKTLISRSHQRKSRTETRSEGVSSGTNSPRTYTRRSSPLSSPFGSTDSMQKDGTDPLRVRSPFDSPPKNGSDKSFSSVVYTVPPKGFFQADSASASMV
;
A
#
# COMPACT_ATOMS: atom_id res chain seq x y z
N MET A 1 -20.81 -11.50 -8.03
CA MET A 1 -20.25 -12.66 -8.77
C MET A 1 -19.77 -13.75 -7.81
N ALA A 2 -19.86 -15.03 -8.16
CA ALA A 2 -19.33 -16.12 -7.34
C ALA A 2 -17.78 -16.17 -7.40
N VAL A 3 -17.12 -16.16 -6.25
CA VAL A 3 -15.64 -16.07 -6.11
C VAL A 3 -14.88 -17.14 -6.90
N LYS A 4 -15.38 -18.38 -6.92
CA LYS A 4 -14.78 -19.47 -7.72
C LYS A 4 -14.73 -19.13 -9.22
N LYS A 5 -15.80 -18.53 -9.78
CA LYS A 5 -15.85 -18.11 -11.19
C LYS A 5 -14.82 -17.02 -11.50
N ALA A 6 -14.61 -16.08 -10.57
CA ALA A 6 -13.59 -15.04 -10.71
C ALA A 6 -12.17 -15.62 -10.73
N ILE A 7 -11.85 -16.56 -9.83
CA ILE A 7 -10.53 -17.24 -9.82
C ILE A 7 -10.30 -18.02 -11.12
N THR A 8 -11.31 -18.71 -11.66
CA THR A 8 -11.22 -19.39 -12.97
C THR A 8 -10.95 -18.40 -14.11
N ALA A 9 -11.62 -17.26 -14.13
CA ALA A 9 -11.36 -16.21 -15.12
C ALA A 9 -9.92 -15.65 -15.02
N LEU A 10 -9.40 -15.52 -13.80
CA LEU A 10 -8.03 -15.07 -13.56
C LEU A 10 -6.98 -16.07 -14.05
N LYS A 11 -7.23 -17.38 -13.91
CA LYS A 11 -6.38 -18.44 -14.48
C LYS A 11 -6.44 -18.48 -16.00
N LYS A 12 -7.62 -18.26 -16.60
CA LYS A 12 -7.78 -18.08 -18.06
C LYS A 12 -7.00 -16.85 -18.56
N GLY A 13 -6.96 -15.80 -17.75
CA GLY A 13 -6.23 -14.57 -18.02
C GLY A 13 -6.97 -13.58 -18.92
N ALA A 14 -6.38 -12.40 -19.06
CA ALA A 14 -6.91 -11.29 -19.85
C ALA A 14 -5.78 -10.36 -20.35
N TYR A 15 -6.03 -9.60 -21.41
CA TYR A 15 -5.13 -8.54 -21.87
C TYR A 15 -5.45 -7.24 -21.15
N LEU A 16 -4.63 -6.89 -20.15
CA LEU A 16 -4.81 -5.68 -19.35
C LEU A 16 -3.87 -4.58 -19.82
N LEU A 17 -4.29 -3.32 -19.72
CA LEU A 17 -3.45 -2.17 -20.03
C LEU A 17 -2.51 -1.91 -18.86
N LYS A 18 -1.26 -2.36 -18.98
CA LYS A 18 -0.23 -2.25 -17.95
C LYS A 18 0.44 -0.88 -18.02
N TYR A 19 0.27 -0.11 -16.97
CA TYR A 19 1.03 1.12 -16.74
C TYR A 19 2.44 0.81 -16.19
N GLY A 20 3.33 1.79 -16.20
CA GLY A 20 4.71 1.58 -15.76
C GLY A 20 5.55 2.85 -15.67
N ARG A 21 6.71 2.72 -15.01
CA ARG A 21 7.65 3.83 -14.77
C ARG A 21 8.28 4.42 -16.04
N ARG A 22 8.38 3.64 -17.13
CA ARG A 22 9.03 4.03 -18.39
C ARG A 22 8.13 3.73 -19.59
N GLY A 23 8.19 4.61 -20.60
CA GLY A 23 7.39 4.48 -21.83
C GLY A 23 5.89 4.74 -21.64
N LYS A 24 5.15 4.60 -22.74
CA LYS A 24 3.68 4.60 -22.79
C LYS A 24 3.11 3.29 -22.21
N PRO A 25 1.88 3.28 -21.66
CA PRO A 25 1.21 2.06 -21.21
C PRO A 25 1.05 1.04 -22.35
N LYS A 26 1.06 -0.26 -22.03
CA LYS A 26 0.98 -1.33 -23.04
C LYS A 26 -0.02 -2.42 -22.63
N PHE A 27 -0.83 -2.88 -23.57
CA PHE A 27 -1.61 -4.09 -23.38
C PHE A 27 -0.69 -5.29 -23.23
N CYS A 28 -1.01 -6.16 -22.28
CA CYS A 28 -0.15 -7.24 -21.83
C CYS A 28 -1.03 -8.39 -21.32
N PRO A 29 -0.76 -9.66 -21.70
CA PRO A 29 -1.49 -10.78 -21.15
C PRO A 29 -1.10 -11.00 -19.69
N PHE A 30 -2.10 -10.96 -18.80
CA PHE A 30 -2.00 -11.33 -17.40
C PHE A 30 -2.74 -12.64 -17.15
N ARG A 31 -2.16 -13.54 -16.35
CA ARG A 31 -2.80 -14.76 -15.85
C ARG A 31 -2.38 -15.06 -14.42
N LEU A 32 -3.26 -15.71 -13.67
CA LEU A 32 -2.94 -16.33 -12.40
C LEU A 32 -2.31 -17.70 -12.62
N SER A 33 -1.35 -18.09 -11.79
CA SER A 33 -0.79 -19.44 -11.76
C SER A 33 -1.82 -20.50 -11.33
N ASN A 34 -1.59 -21.76 -11.71
CA ASN A 34 -2.53 -22.85 -11.44
C ASN A 34 -2.73 -23.11 -9.93
N ASP A 35 -1.67 -22.90 -9.13
CA ASP A 35 -1.62 -22.99 -7.67
C ASP A 35 -2.15 -21.73 -6.95
N GLU A 36 -2.59 -20.71 -7.70
CA GLU A 36 -3.22 -19.48 -7.19
C GLU A 36 -2.30 -18.60 -6.32
N SER A 37 -0.97 -18.73 -6.48
CA SER A 37 0.02 -18.02 -5.66
C SER A 37 0.78 -16.89 -6.39
N VAL A 38 0.83 -16.91 -7.73
CA VAL A 38 1.60 -15.95 -8.55
C VAL A 38 0.73 -15.32 -9.64
N LEU A 39 0.80 -14.00 -9.77
CA LEU A 39 0.33 -13.26 -10.94
C LEU A 39 1.46 -13.18 -11.97
N ILE A 40 1.19 -13.58 -13.21
CA ILE A 40 2.17 -13.74 -14.30
C ILE A 40 1.81 -12.84 -15.47
N TRP A 41 2.80 -12.17 -16.07
CA TRP A 41 2.63 -11.34 -17.27
C TRP A 41 3.91 -11.20 -18.10
N PHE A 42 3.82 -10.72 -19.34
CA PHE A 42 4.98 -10.57 -20.23
C PHE A 42 5.38 -9.11 -20.45
N SER A 43 6.64 -8.78 -20.21
CA SER A 43 7.21 -7.45 -20.45
C SER A 43 8.15 -7.49 -21.66
N GLY A 44 7.57 -7.46 -22.87
CA GLY A 44 8.32 -7.75 -24.10
C GLY A 44 8.48 -9.26 -24.24
N LYS A 45 9.73 -9.74 -24.31
CA LYS A 45 10.04 -11.19 -24.35
C LYS A 45 10.20 -11.84 -22.97
N GLU A 46 10.19 -11.05 -21.89
CA GLU A 46 10.50 -11.53 -20.54
C GLU A 46 9.22 -11.82 -19.74
N GLU A 47 9.05 -13.05 -19.23
CA GLU A 47 7.99 -13.37 -18.27
C GLU A 47 8.32 -12.73 -16.91
N LYS A 48 7.30 -12.16 -16.26
CA LYS A 48 7.39 -11.47 -14.97
C LYS A 48 6.39 -12.07 -14.00
N HIS A 49 6.80 -12.18 -12.74
CA HIS A 49 6.04 -12.79 -11.66
C HIS A 49 5.82 -11.82 -10.50
N LEU A 50 4.65 -11.87 -9.88
CA LEU A 50 4.34 -11.24 -8.60
C LEU A 50 3.67 -12.27 -7.69
N LYS A 51 4.38 -12.71 -6.65
CA LYS A 51 3.80 -13.58 -5.63
C LYS A 51 2.74 -12.80 -4.85
N LEU A 52 1.54 -13.35 -4.72
CA LEU A 52 0.40 -12.66 -4.09
C LEU A 52 0.58 -12.44 -2.58
N ASN A 53 1.41 -13.25 -1.91
CA ASN A 53 1.80 -13.03 -0.51
C ASN A 53 2.69 -11.78 -0.30
N HIS A 54 3.30 -11.23 -1.35
CA HIS A 54 4.07 -9.98 -1.29
C HIS A 54 3.21 -8.73 -1.53
N VAL A 55 1.96 -8.91 -1.96
CA VAL A 55 1.02 -7.80 -2.18
C VAL A 55 0.40 -7.41 -0.84
N THR A 56 0.67 -6.21 -0.37
CA THR A 56 0.16 -5.70 0.91
C THR A 56 -1.28 -5.18 0.78
N ARG A 57 -1.62 -4.58 -0.36
CA ARG A 57 -2.93 -3.96 -0.59
C ARG A 57 -3.27 -3.90 -2.08
N ILE A 58 -4.57 -3.96 -2.38
CA ILE A 58 -5.13 -3.50 -3.67
C ILE A 58 -5.74 -2.12 -3.48
N MET A 59 -5.41 -1.16 -4.34
CA MET A 59 -6.02 0.17 -4.38
C MET A 59 -6.89 0.30 -5.63
N PRO A 60 -8.21 0.53 -5.52
CA PRO A 60 -9.07 0.81 -6.67
C PRO A 60 -8.84 2.25 -7.19
N GLY A 61 -9.14 2.47 -8.46
CA GLY A 61 -8.99 3.76 -9.14
C GLY A 61 -7.55 4.11 -9.52
N GLN A 62 -7.34 5.33 -10.01
CA GLN A 62 -6.05 5.81 -10.53
C GLN A 62 -5.22 6.55 -9.48
N ARG A 63 -5.03 5.93 -8.32
CA ARG A 63 -4.51 6.58 -7.10
C ARG A 63 -2.99 6.66 -6.99
N THR A 64 -2.24 6.22 -8.00
CA THR A 64 -0.77 6.16 -7.96
C THR A 64 -0.13 7.17 -8.90
N GLN A 65 1.08 7.62 -8.54
CA GLN A 65 1.94 8.48 -9.35
C GLN A 65 2.21 7.91 -10.76
N ILE A 66 2.08 6.60 -10.94
CA ILE A 66 2.28 5.94 -12.23
C ILE A 66 1.12 6.25 -13.21
N PHE A 67 -0.12 6.33 -12.73
CA PHE A 67 -1.27 6.73 -13.57
C PHE A 67 -1.20 8.19 -13.99
N GLN A 68 -0.70 9.07 -13.12
CA GLN A 68 -0.54 10.51 -13.40
C GLN A 68 0.37 10.80 -14.60
N ARG A 69 1.23 9.85 -15.01
CA ARG A 69 2.03 9.96 -16.25
C ARG A 69 1.21 9.93 -17.54
N TYR A 70 0.05 9.27 -17.53
CA TYR A 70 -0.90 9.21 -18.67
C TYR A 70 -2.35 9.13 -18.12
N PRO A 71 -2.90 10.24 -17.58
CA PRO A 71 -4.20 10.25 -16.92
C PRO A 71 -5.33 9.76 -17.83
N ARG A 72 -6.29 9.00 -17.27
CA ARG A 72 -7.50 8.53 -17.97
C ARG A 72 -8.69 8.46 -17.00
N PRO A 73 -9.25 9.60 -16.54
CA PRO A 73 -10.29 9.62 -15.52
C PRO A 73 -11.56 8.83 -15.94
N GLU A 74 -11.86 8.78 -17.24
CA GLU A 74 -12.98 8.01 -17.83
C GLU A 74 -12.84 6.49 -17.61
N LYS A 75 -11.64 6.04 -17.25
CA LYS A 75 -11.28 4.65 -16.99
C LYS A 75 -11.04 4.38 -15.50
N GLU A 76 -11.33 5.31 -14.58
CA GLU A 76 -11.05 5.11 -13.15
C GLU A 76 -11.73 3.85 -12.59
N CYS A 77 -13.02 3.62 -12.89
CA CYS A 77 -13.76 2.42 -12.45
C CYS A 77 -13.21 1.11 -13.02
N GLN A 78 -12.38 1.16 -14.07
CA GLN A 78 -11.69 0.01 -14.67
C GLN A 78 -10.25 -0.16 -14.15
N SER A 79 -9.78 0.77 -13.32
CA SER A 79 -8.38 0.88 -12.89
C SER A 79 -8.17 0.36 -11.48
N PHE A 80 -7.03 -0.29 -11.24
CA PHE A 80 -6.56 -0.59 -9.89
C PHE A 80 -5.03 -0.77 -9.86
N SER A 81 -4.47 -0.71 -8.66
CA SER A 81 -3.05 -0.92 -8.38
C SER A 81 -2.84 -2.02 -7.34
N LEU A 82 -1.91 -2.93 -7.61
CA LEU A 82 -1.37 -3.84 -6.59
C LEU A 82 -0.14 -3.21 -5.95
N ILE A 83 -0.16 -3.03 -4.63
CA ILE A 83 0.95 -2.47 -3.85
C ILE A 83 1.78 -3.62 -3.29
N TYR A 84 3.07 -3.67 -3.62
CA TYR A 84 3.99 -4.72 -3.19
C TYR A 84 5.38 -4.16 -2.92
N SER A 85 5.94 -4.42 -1.73
CA SER A 85 7.20 -3.78 -1.29
C SER A 85 7.15 -2.25 -1.50
N ASN A 86 8.17 -1.65 -2.12
CA ASN A 86 8.22 -0.23 -2.51
C ASN A 86 7.75 0.03 -3.96
N ARG A 87 6.85 -0.81 -4.49
CA ARG A 87 6.41 -0.79 -5.90
C ARG A 87 4.90 -0.93 -6.04
N THR A 88 4.43 -0.52 -7.21
CA THR A 88 3.06 -0.66 -7.68
C THR A 88 3.04 -1.44 -8.98
N LEU A 89 1.97 -2.19 -9.21
CA LEU A 89 1.60 -2.75 -10.51
C LEU A 89 0.23 -2.18 -10.87
N ASP A 90 0.24 -1.23 -11.80
CA ASP A 90 -0.88 -0.37 -12.14
C ASP A 90 -1.54 -0.87 -13.43
N LEU A 91 -2.83 -1.19 -13.36
CA LEU A 91 -3.57 -1.92 -14.40
C LEU A 91 -4.90 -1.23 -14.71
N ILE A 92 -5.30 -1.26 -15.98
CA ILE A 92 -6.66 -0.92 -16.42
C ILE A 92 -7.24 -2.10 -17.21
N CYS A 93 -8.44 -2.55 -16.84
CA CYS A 93 -9.23 -3.56 -17.55
C CYS A 93 -9.96 -2.95 -18.76
N LYS A 94 -10.48 -3.81 -19.65
CA LYS A 94 -11.21 -3.38 -20.86
C LYS A 94 -12.56 -2.70 -20.53
N ASP A 95 -13.25 -3.20 -19.52
CA ASP A 95 -14.57 -2.79 -19.05
C ASP A 95 -14.70 -2.99 -17.53
N LYS A 96 -15.83 -2.50 -16.98
CA LYS A 96 -16.10 -2.50 -15.54
C LYS A 96 -16.25 -3.91 -14.98
N ASP A 97 -16.92 -4.80 -15.71
CA ASP A 97 -17.19 -6.17 -15.26
C ASP A 97 -15.90 -6.98 -15.15
N GLU A 98 -14.97 -6.82 -16.10
CA GLU A 98 -13.63 -7.39 -16.01
C GLU A 98 -12.87 -6.82 -14.81
N ALA A 99 -12.95 -5.51 -14.54
CA ALA A 99 -12.33 -4.93 -13.35
C ALA A 99 -12.89 -5.52 -12.04
N GLU A 100 -14.21 -5.72 -11.95
CA GLU A 100 -14.85 -6.36 -10.80
C GLU A 100 -14.42 -7.83 -10.64
N VAL A 101 -14.31 -8.60 -11.74
CA VAL A 101 -13.77 -9.98 -11.77
C VAL A 101 -12.36 -10.01 -11.20
N TRP A 102 -11.46 -9.18 -11.75
CA TRP A 102 -10.05 -9.13 -11.36
C TRP A 102 -9.86 -8.66 -9.93
N PHE A 103 -10.57 -7.61 -9.52
CA PHE A 103 -10.50 -7.09 -8.16
C PHE A 103 -11.01 -8.10 -7.13
N ALA A 104 -12.18 -8.73 -7.36
CA ALA A 104 -12.75 -9.72 -6.45
C ALA A 104 -11.89 -10.99 -6.34
N GLY A 105 -11.35 -11.46 -7.47
CA GLY A 105 -10.44 -12.61 -7.51
C GLY A 105 -9.15 -12.33 -6.73
N LEU A 106 -8.42 -11.27 -7.09
CA LEU A 106 -7.16 -10.90 -6.44
C LEU A 106 -7.35 -10.59 -4.95
N LYS A 107 -8.40 -9.87 -4.56
CA LYS A 107 -8.70 -9.56 -3.15
C LYS A 107 -8.86 -10.83 -2.32
N THR A 108 -9.62 -11.80 -2.81
CA THR A 108 -9.81 -13.09 -2.14
C THR A 108 -8.48 -13.82 -1.95
N LEU A 109 -7.67 -13.89 -3.01
CA LEU A 109 -6.41 -14.64 -3.03
C LEU A 109 -5.37 -14.04 -2.09
N ILE A 110 -5.23 -12.70 -2.09
CA ILE A 110 -4.30 -11.96 -1.23
C ILE A 110 -4.72 -12.07 0.24
N SER A 111 -6.02 -11.91 0.56
CA SER A 111 -6.51 -12.17 1.92
C SER A 111 -6.20 -13.60 2.38
N ARG A 112 -6.41 -14.60 1.52
CA ARG A 112 -6.13 -16.01 1.83
C ARG A 112 -4.64 -16.30 2.02
N SER A 113 -3.73 -15.62 1.29
CA SER A 113 -2.28 -15.81 1.49
C SER A 113 -1.77 -15.25 2.81
N HIS A 114 -2.27 -14.08 3.24
CA HIS A 114 -1.88 -13.48 4.52
C HIS A 114 -2.39 -14.28 5.73
N GLN A 115 -3.62 -14.81 5.64
CA GLN A 115 -4.18 -15.72 6.65
C GLN A 115 -3.35 -17.00 6.81
N ARG A 116 -2.78 -17.55 5.72
CA ARG A 116 -1.86 -18.69 5.80
C ARG A 116 -0.54 -18.33 6.48
N LYS A 117 0.03 -17.16 6.17
CA LYS A 117 1.28 -16.69 6.83
C LYS A 117 1.08 -16.57 8.34
N SER A 118 0.02 -15.87 8.77
CA SER A 118 -0.25 -15.64 10.20
C SER A 118 -0.36 -16.93 11.01
N ARG A 119 -0.89 -18.02 10.44
CA ARG A 119 -1.03 -19.31 11.15
C ARG A 119 0.27 -20.12 11.24
N THR A 120 1.28 -19.80 10.42
CA THR A 120 2.58 -20.48 10.47
C THR A 120 3.49 -19.88 11.55
N GLU A 121 3.50 -18.56 11.71
CA GLU A 121 4.32 -17.88 12.74
C GLU A 121 3.93 -18.34 14.15
N THR A 122 2.63 -18.48 14.46
CA THR A 122 2.11 -18.86 15.80
C THR A 122 2.49 -20.28 16.24
N ARG A 123 3.04 -21.13 15.36
CA ARG A 123 3.53 -22.47 15.73
C ARG A 123 5.03 -22.54 16.01
N SER A 124 5.75 -21.43 15.83
CA SER A 124 7.23 -21.41 15.91
C SER A 124 7.79 -20.98 17.27
N GLU A 125 7.01 -20.32 18.13
CA GLU A 125 7.37 -19.99 19.52
C GLU A 125 6.93 -21.09 20.50
N GLY A 126 7.26 -22.35 20.18
CA GLY A 126 6.64 -23.54 20.81
C GLY A 126 7.60 -24.61 21.33
N VAL A 127 8.89 -24.31 21.49
CA VAL A 127 9.86 -25.19 22.17
C VAL A 127 10.51 -24.39 23.30
N SER A 128 9.89 -24.46 24.48
CA SER A 128 10.50 -24.06 25.75
C SER A 128 10.69 -25.31 26.60
N SER A 129 11.88 -25.42 27.19
CA SER A 129 12.43 -26.58 27.90
C SER A 129 11.53 -27.12 29.02
N GLY A 130 11.48 -28.45 29.22
CA GLY A 130 10.65 -28.99 30.30
C GLY A 130 10.68 -30.49 30.60
N THR A 131 11.74 -31.25 30.32
CA THR A 131 11.82 -32.68 30.74
C THR A 131 13.24 -33.13 31.09
N ASN A 132 13.62 -33.11 32.38
CA ASN A 132 13.94 -34.36 33.10
C ASN A 132 14.25 -34.17 34.60
N SER A 133 13.92 -35.22 35.36
CA SER A 133 14.42 -35.57 36.71
C SER A 133 13.81 -34.87 37.95
N PRO A 134 12.89 -35.55 38.65
CA PRO A 134 12.76 -35.48 40.10
C PRO A 134 13.65 -36.56 40.74
N ARG A 135 14.74 -36.17 41.41
CA ARG A 135 15.46 -37.08 42.32
C ARG A 135 15.33 -36.60 43.76
N THR A 136 14.67 -37.43 44.55
CA THR A 136 14.58 -37.33 46.01
C THR A 136 15.95 -37.42 46.65
N TYR A 137 16.23 -36.54 47.62
CA TYR A 137 17.17 -36.83 48.70
C TYR A 137 16.60 -36.30 50.02
N THR A 138 16.87 -37.05 51.09
CA THR A 138 16.21 -36.91 52.38
C THR A 138 17.08 -36.18 53.40
N ARG A 139 16.42 -35.79 54.51
CA ARG A 139 16.95 -35.88 55.89
C ARG A 139 17.79 -34.71 56.45
N ARG A 140 17.04 -33.82 57.12
CA ARG A 140 17.21 -33.43 58.54
C ARG A 140 18.58 -32.86 58.99
N SER A 141 18.61 -31.54 59.22
CA SER A 141 18.80 -30.96 60.57
C SER A 141 18.53 -29.45 60.62
N SER A 142 17.83 -29.01 61.66
CA SER A 142 17.69 -27.59 62.08
C SER A 142 18.55 -27.38 63.34
N PRO A 143 18.52 -26.21 64.01
CA PRO A 143 18.47 -24.81 63.57
C PRO A 143 19.70 -24.03 64.13
N LEU A 144 19.74 -22.68 64.05
CA LEU A 144 20.20 -21.80 65.15
C LEU A 144 19.96 -20.30 64.85
N SER A 145 19.66 -19.58 65.92
CA SER A 145 19.24 -18.19 66.11
C SER A 145 20.18 -17.06 65.68
N SER A 146 19.61 -15.89 65.32
CA SER A 146 19.73 -14.65 66.14
C SER A 146 18.72 -13.53 65.73
N PRO A 147 18.40 -12.54 66.61
CA PRO A 147 17.44 -11.46 66.36
C PRO A 147 18.06 -10.02 66.43
N PHE A 148 17.22 -8.98 66.18
CA PHE A 148 17.54 -7.53 66.09
C PHE A 148 18.44 -7.17 64.88
N GLY A 149 18.39 -5.99 64.24
CA GLY A 149 17.54 -4.78 64.33
C GLY A 149 17.76 -3.96 63.03
N SER A 150 17.31 -2.72 62.81
CA SER A 150 16.54 -1.74 63.61
C SER A 150 15.79 -0.78 62.67
N THR A 151 15.16 0.28 63.20
CA THR A 151 14.59 1.44 62.47
C THR A 151 15.49 2.68 62.58
N ASP A 152 15.10 3.79 61.92
CA ASP A 152 15.51 5.19 62.13
C ASP A 152 16.74 5.71 61.34
N SER A 153 16.81 6.96 60.85
CA SER A 153 15.81 7.88 60.28
C SER A 153 16.48 9.04 59.50
N MET A 154 15.65 9.83 58.80
CA MET A 154 15.72 11.29 58.57
C MET A 154 17.03 12.03 58.19
N GLN A 155 16.80 13.04 57.32
CA GLN A 155 17.44 14.37 57.17
C GLN A 155 18.25 14.56 55.87
N LYS A 156 18.16 15.67 55.12
CA LYS A 156 17.28 16.88 55.14
C LYS A 156 17.57 17.63 53.82
N ASP A 157 16.58 17.83 52.95
CA ASP A 157 15.95 19.15 52.67
C ASP A 157 16.97 20.29 52.41
N GLY A 158 17.20 20.69 51.15
CA GLY A 158 16.63 21.95 50.63
C GLY A 158 17.77 22.98 50.36
N THR A 159 17.61 24.14 49.71
CA THR A 159 16.44 24.76 49.08
C THR A 159 16.88 25.82 48.04
N ASP A 160 16.68 25.54 46.75
CA ASP A 160 16.08 26.44 45.74
C ASP A 160 16.68 27.89 45.56
N PRO A 161 15.99 28.93 45.00
CA PRO A 161 16.38 29.47 43.68
C PRO A 161 16.74 30.96 43.63
N LEU A 162 17.36 31.44 42.54
CA LEU A 162 17.27 32.87 42.16
C LEU A 162 17.11 33.13 40.65
N ARG A 163 16.41 34.24 40.38
CA ARG A 163 15.76 34.63 39.12
C ARG A 163 16.32 35.98 38.66
N VAL A 164 16.91 36.07 37.47
CA VAL A 164 17.39 37.34 36.86
C VAL A 164 16.89 37.49 35.42
N ARG A 165 16.83 38.73 34.91
CA ARG A 165 15.99 39.20 33.78
C ARG A 165 16.68 39.26 32.40
N SER A 166 15.84 39.28 31.36
CA SER A 166 15.98 39.80 29.96
C SER A 166 16.78 41.13 29.83
N PRO A 167 17.25 41.59 28.62
CA PRO A 167 16.56 41.58 27.31
C PRO A 167 17.44 41.43 26.01
N PHE A 168 16.86 41.79 24.83
CA PHE A 168 17.38 41.81 23.42
C PHE A 168 17.36 40.46 22.65
N ASP A 169 17.00 40.35 21.36
CA ASP A 169 16.26 41.23 20.41
C ASP A 169 15.71 40.39 19.22
N SER A 170 14.85 40.93 18.33
CA SER A 170 14.30 40.28 17.11
C SER A 170 13.50 41.26 16.21
N PRO A 171 13.19 40.95 14.93
CA PRO A 171 13.95 40.45 13.76
C PRO A 171 13.86 41.49 12.59
N PRO A 172 14.14 41.18 11.28
CA PRO A 172 13.07 40.76 10.33
C PRO A 172 13.53 39.84 9.16
N LYS A 173 12.72 38.91 8.61
CA LYS A 173 11.71 39.04 7.51
C LYS A 173 12.17 39.76 6.21
N ASN A 174 12.27 38.97 5.12
CA ASN A 174 12.03 39.35 3.70
C ASN A 174 11.17 38.24 3.06
N GLY A 175 10.14 38.45 2.23
CA GLY A 175 9.52 39.71 1.78
C GLY A 175 9.81 40.02 0.31
N SER A 176 9.05 39.43 -0.63
CA SER A 176 9.05 39.87 -2.03
C SER A 176 7.75 39.52 -2.77
N ASP A 177 6.79 40.45 -2.73
CA ASP A 177 5.66 40.50 -3.65
C ASP A 177 6.11 40.76 -5.10
N LYS A 178 5.38 40.19 -6.07
CA LYS A 178 5.22 40.77 -7.41
C LYS A 178 3.79 40.54 -7.92
N SER A 179 2.95 41.55 -7.69
CA SER A 179 1.69 41.74 -8.42
C SER A 179 1.98 42.43 -9.76
N PHE A 180 1.30 42.03 -10.84
CA PHE A 180 1.01 42.93 -11.96
C PHE A 180 -0.32 42.61 -12.65
N SER A 181 -1.21 43.60 -12.56
CA SER A 181 -2.19 44.06 -13.57
C SER A 181 -3.25 43.11 -14.15
N SER A 182 -4.49 43.47 -13.84
CA SER A 182 -5.70 43.16 -14.61
C SER A 182 -5.79 43.96 -15.92
N VAL A 183 -6.25 43.33 -17.01
CA VAL A 183 -6.90 44.00 -18.16
C VAL A 183 -8.18 43.24 -18.49
N VAL A 184 -9.21 43.95 -18.94
CA VAL A 184 -10.59 43.44 -19.09
C VAL A 184 -11.11 43.53 -20.54
N TYR A 185 -12.03 42.62 -20.88
CA TYR A 185 -12.94 42.59 -22.04
C TYR A 185 -12.40 42.69 -23.47
N THR A 186 -12.69 41.67 -24.30
CA THR A 186 -13.56 41.80 -25.50
C THR A 186 -13.92 40.44 -26.15
N VAL A 187 -15.14 40.37 -26.72
CA VAL A 187 -15.81 39.26 -27.43
C VAL A 187 -16.92 39.92 -28.29
N PRO A 188 -17.39 39.41 -29.46
CA PRO A 188 -16.83 38.53 -30.52
C PRO A 188 -16.75 39.30 -31.88
N PRO A 189 -16.80 38.67 -33.09
CA PRO A 189 -18.07 38.18 -33.66
C PRO A 189 -18.02 36.81 -34.38
N LYS A 190 -19.21 36.32 -34.76
CA LYS A 190 -19.45 35.09 -35.52
C LYS A 190 -18.89 35.15 -36.94
N GLY A 191 -18.32 34.04 -37.42
CA GLY A 191 -18.27 33.68 -38.84
C GLY A 191 -19.33 32.60 -39.14
N PHE A 192 -20.19 32.86 -40.13
CA PHE A 192 -21.12 31.86 -40.71
C PHE A 192 -20.54 31.28 -42.01
N PHE A 193 -21.18 30.22 -42.50
CA PHE A 193 -20.96 29.54 -43.79
C PHE A 193 -19.66 28.69 -43.86
N GLN A 194 -19.62 27.55 -44.56
CA GLN A 194 -20.65 26.89 -45.38
C GLN A 194 -20.55 25.36 -45.21
N ALA A 195 -21.66 24.65 -45.37
CA ALA A 195 -21.64 23.20 -45.51
C ALA A 195 -21.30 22.83 -46.96
N ASP A 196 -20.55 21.75 -47.16
CA ASP A 196 -20.63 20.99 -48.40
C ASP A 196 -20.74 19.49 -48.10
N SER A 197 -21.71 18.87 -48.78
CA SER A 197 -22.09 17.47 -48.62
C SER A 197 -21.44 16.66 -49.73
N ALA A 198 -20.50 15.79 -49.39
CA ALA A 198 -19.85 14.88 -50.35
C ALA A 198 -20.42 13.46 -50.20
N SER A 199 -21.62 13.26 -50.75
CA SER A 199 -22.11 11.91 -51.05
C SER A 199 -21.28 11.31 -52.19
N ALA A 200 -20.50 10.27 -51.90
CA ALA A 200 -19.82 9.46 -52.91
C ALA A 200 -20.17 7.98 -52.69
N SER A 201 -21.25 7.56 -53.34
CA SER A 201 -21.54 6.14 -53.57
C SER A 201 -20.97 5.75 -54.92
N MET A 202 -20.15 4.71 -54.98
CA MET A 202 -19.76 4.06 -56.23
C MET A 202 -19.61 2.55 -56.01
N VAL A 203 -20.50 1.83 -56.72
CA VAL A 203 -20.38 0.47 -57.31
C VAL A 203 -19.49 -0.58 -56.62
#